data_AF-A0AAV5WMA8-F1
#
_entry.id   AF-A0AAV5WMA8-F1
#
_cell.length_a   1.000
_cell.length_b   1.000
_cell.length_c   1.000
_cell.angle_alpha   90.00
_cell.angle_beta   90.00
_cell.angle_gamma   90.00
#
_symmetry.space_group_name_H-M   'P 1'
#
loop_
_entity.id
_entity.type
_entity.pdbx_description
1 polymer ?
#
loop_
_entity_poly.entity_id
_entity_poly.type
_entity_poly.pdbx_seq_one_letter_code
_entity_poly.pdbx_strand_id
1 'polypeptide(L)'
;SGEEEEEKSDDEEYKGEKEYIEPLAKKRKMVKKKEATVVSSGSKRIMECPKCKNFRSKCVTKHEAHLKSVHEITPADVHLIFHLCIMFLCDCGHKSASNTHYKSQCGLRNFKIIHEKKFRVKCIQCESRLSTTSGYTQHLIRTHSTSLRKNGIHLLCACGVKIVSSDSARVHMKICEDRHFIIEKN
;
A
#
# COMPACT_ATOMS: atom_id res chain seq x y z
N SER A 1 18.50 15.67 51.17
CA SER A 1 17.23 14.98 50.95
C SER A 1 16.64 15.47 49.65
N GLY A 2 16.85 14.71 48.59
CA GLY A 2 16.29 14.95 47.26
C GLY A 2 16.15 13.56 46.66
N GLU A 3 14.90 13.13 46.52
CA GLU A 3 14.51 11.76 46.18
C GLU A 3 14.81 11.51 44.70
N GLU A 4 15.65 10.51 44.43
CA GLU A 4 15.87 9.98 43.08
C GLU A 4 14.71 9.03 42.77
N GLU A 5 13.81 9.45 41.88
CA GLU A 5 12.75 8.59 41.36
C GLU A 5 13.36 7.58 40.38
N GLU A 6 13.50 6.36 40.87
CA GLU A 6 14.00 5.19 40.13
C GLU A 6 12.94 4.73 39.12
N GLU A 7 13.13 5.10 37.85
CA GLU A 7 12.28 4.74 36.72
C GLU A 7 12.41 3.22 36.45
N LYS A 8 11.50 2.43 37.02
CA LYS A 8 11.44 0.98 36.82
C LYS A 8 11.11 0.65 35.36
N SER A 9 12.09 0.12 34.64
CA SER A 9 11.91 -0.46 33.31
C SER A 9 11.16 -1.78 33.43
N ASP A 10 9.85 -1.75 33.19
CA ASP A 10 8.98 -2.94 33.08
C ASP A 10 9.25 -3.68 31.76
N ASP A 11 10.45 -4.25 31.62
CA ASP A 11 10.75 -5.29 30.64
C ASP A 11 10.37 -6.66 31.22
N GLU A 12 9.09 -6.85 31.53
CA GLU A 12 8.57 -8.21 31.77
C GLU A 12 8.63 -8.99 30.45
N GLU A 13 9.58 -9.93 30.40
CA GLU A 13 9.77 -10.94 29.38
C GLU A 13 8.51 -11.83 29.26
N TYR A 14 7.53 -11.35 28.50
CA TYR A 14 6.28 -12.07 28.23
C TYR A 14 6.57 -13.30 27.36
N LYS A 15 6.68 -14.47 28.00
CA LYS A 15 6.64 -15.81 27.38
C LYS A 15 5.21 -16.15 26.93
N GLY A 16 4.77 -15.43 25.90
CA GLY A 16 3.44 -15.56 25.31
C GLY A 16 3.33 -16.63 24.24
N GLU A 17 2.39 -17.54 24.47
CA GLU A 17 1.86 -18.59 23.59
C GLU A 17 2.10 -18.40 22.09
N LYS A 18 2.78 -19.40 21.50
CA LYS A 18 2.84 -19.58 20.05
C LYS A 18 1.47 -20.02 19.56
N GLU A 19 0.58 -19.07 19.29
CA GLU A 19 -0.62 -19.34 18.49
C GLU A 19 -0.16 -19.77 17.08
N TYR A 20 -0.24 -21.08 16.85
CA TYR A 20 0.20 -21.73 15.63
C TYR A 20 -0.81 -21.41 14.53
N ILE A 21 -0.50 -20.44 13.69
CA ILE A 21 -1.30 -20.15 12.49
C ILE A 21 -1.04 -21.29 11.49
N GLU A 22 -1.98 -22.24 11.39
CA GLU A 22 -1.94 -23.29 10.38
C GLU A 22 -1.88 -22.67 8.96
N PRO A 23 -0.87 -23.00 8.15
CA PRO A 23 -0.79 -22.49 6.79
C PRO A 23 -1.80 -23.22 5.90
N LEU A 24 -2.91 -22.54 5.57
CA LEU A 24 -3.83 -22.95 4.50
C LEU A 24 -3.13 -22.83 3.13
N ALA A 25 -2.31 -23.82 2.80
CA ALA A 25 -1.60 -23.93 1.54
C ALA A 25 -2.57 -24.22 0.38
N LYS A 26 -3.09 -23.16 -0.26
CA LYS A 26 -3.81 -23.27 -1.53
C LYS A 26 -2.83 -23.55 -2.67
N LYS A 27 -2.84 -24.79 -3.18
CA LYS A 27 -2.12 -25.23 -4.39
C LYS A 27 -2.54 -24.39 -5.60
N ARG A 28 -1.69 -23.44 -6.02
CA ARG A 28 -1.86 -22.73 -7.30
C ARG A 28 -1.41 -23.63 -8.44
N LYS A 29 -2.35 -24.03 -9.31
CA LYS A 29 -2.06 -24.70 -10.58
C LYS A 29 -1.34 -23.71 -11.51
N MET A 30 -0.14 -24.05 -11.95
CA MET A 30 0.57 -23.30 -12.99
C MET A 30 -0.16 -23.46 -14.33
N VAL A 31 -0.79 -22.38 -14.80
CA VAL A 31 -1.37 -22.32 -16.15
C VAL A 31 -0.23 -22.10 -17.13
N LYS A 32 -0.08 -23.03 -18.08
CA LYS A 32 0.93 -22.95 -19.16
C LYS A 32 0.70 -21.71 -20.02
N LYS A 33 1.75 -20.91 -20.16
CA LYS A 33 1.82 -19.67 -20.93
C LYS A 33 1.72 -20.01 -22.42
N LYS A 34 0.56 -19.75 -23.04
CA LYS A 34 0.43 -19.77 -24.50
C LYS A 34 1.02 -18.48 -25.05
N GLU A 35 1.90 -18.60 -26.04
CA GLU A 35 2.48 -17.47 -26.76
C GLU A 35 1.38 -16.79 -27.57
N ALA A 36 0.94 -15.63 -27.09
CA ALA A 36 -0.01 -14.77 -27.78
C ALA A 36 0.76 -13.82 -28.69
N THR A 37 0.53 -13.92 -30.00
CA THR A 37 0.96 -12.93 -30.98
C THR A 37 0.23 -11.61 -30.67
N VAL A 38 0.95 -10.65 -30.11
CA VAL A 38 0.39 -9.35 -29.70
C VAL A 38 0.18 -8.47 -30.94
N VAL A 39 -1.04 -8.50 -31.48
CA VAL A 39 -1.53 -7.41 -32.31
C VAL A 39 -1.83 -6.24 -31.38
N SER A 40 -0.94 -5.25 -31.34
CA SER A 40 -1.03 -4.07 -30.48
C SER A 40 -2.19 -3.18 -30.94
N SER A 41 -3.39 -3.52 -30.48
CA SER A 41 -4.54 -2.63 -30.55
C SER A 41 -4.30 -1.47 -29.59
N GLY A 42 -3.63 -0.42 -30.07
CA GLY A 42 -3.34 0.78 -29.30
C GLY A 42 -4.59 1.28 -28.59
N SER A 43 -4.60 1.18 -27.26
CA SER A 43 -5.67 1.71 -26.42
C SER A 43 -5.81 3.21 -26.70
N LYS A 44 -6.82 3.58 -27.50
CA LYS A 44 -7.19 4.98 -27.82
C LYS A 44 -7.68 5.79 -26.60
N ARG A 45 -7.36 5.37 -25.37
CA ARG A 45 -7.90 6.01 -24.16
C ARG A 45 -7.11 7.26 -23.81
N ILE A 46 -7.86 8.35 -23.68
CA ILE A 46 -7.37 9.67 -23.31
C ILE A 46 -7.24 9.70 -21.78
N MET A 47 -6.08 10.09 -21.28
CA MET A 47 -5.80 10.35 -19.87
C MET A 47 -6.22 11.79 -19.54
N GLU A 48 -7.09 11.93 -18.55
CA GLU A 48 -7.60 13.23 -18.09
C GLU A 48 -6.87 13.65 -16.81
N CYS A 49 -6.56 14.94 -16.68
CA CYS A 49 -6.00 15.45 -15.43
C CYS A 49 -7.07 15.49 -14.33
N PRO A 50 -6.79 15.00 -13.11
CA PRO A 50 -7.76 15.06 -12.00
C PRO A 50 -7.99 16.48 -11.47
N LYS A 51 -7.03 17.40 -11.67
CA LYS A 51 -7.13 18.81 -11.22
C LYS A 51 -7.61 19.74 -12.34
N CYS A 52 -7.30 19.43 -13.60
CA CYS A 52 -7.67 20.25 -14.76
C CYS A 52 -8.73 19.55 -15.60
N LYS A 53 -9.89 20.19 -15.77
CA LYS A 53 -10.93 19.71 -16.71
C LYS A 53 -10.48 19.73 -18.18
N ASN A 54 -9.51 20.57 -18.53
CA ASN A 54 -9.13 20.86 -19.91
C ASN A 54 -7.93 20.04 -20.41
N PHE A 55 -7.18 19.39 -19.53
CA PHE A 55 -5.99 18.64 -19.96
C PHE A 55 -6.32 17.19 -20.25
N ARG A 56 -6.04 16.78 -21.49
CA ARG A 56 -6.29 15.45 -22.03
C ARG A 56 -5.08 15.01 -22.86
N SER A 57 -4.52 13.85 -22.58
CA SER A 57 -3.35 13.33 -23.30
C SER A 57 -3.47 11.83 -23.56
N LYS A 58 -2.98 11.37 -24.72
CA LYS A 58 -2.82 9.93 -25.01
C LYS A 58 -1.43 9.40 -24.63
N CYS A 59 -0.52 10.27 -24.19
CA CYS A 59 0.85 9.94 -23.86
C CYS A 59 1.13 10.12 -22.36
N VAL A 60 1.63 9.05 -21.71
CA VAL A 60 1.88 9.01 -20.26
C VAL A 60 2.91 10.05 -19.87
N THR A 61 4.01 10.18 -20.62
CA THR A 61 5.08 11.14 -20.29
C THR A 61 4.59 12.58 -20.39
N LYS A 62 3.73 12.91 -21.36
CA LYS A 62 3.09 14.23 -21.45
C LYS A 62 2.16 14.50 -20.26
N HIS A 63 1.44 13.47 -19.79
CA HIS A 63 0.57 13.59 -18.63
C HIS A 63 1.37 13.78 -17.33
N GLU A 64 2.45 13.00 -17.14
CA GLU A 64 3.38 13.18 -16.01
C GLU A 64 4.03 14.58 -16.03
N ALA A 65 4.49 15.02 -17.20
CA ALA A 65 5.06 16.36 -17.37
C ALA A 65 4.05 17.45 -17.01
N HIS A 66 2.79 17.31 -17.43
CA HIS A 66 1.71 18.24 -17.08
C HIS A 66 1.44 18.27 -15.56
N LEU A 67 1.32 17.11 -14.91
CA LEU A 67 1.13 17.06 -13.46
C LEU A 67 2.28 17.78 -12.73
N LYS A 68 3.51 17.54 -13.17
CA LYS A 68 4.70 18.14 -12.57
C LYS A 68 4.79 19.65 -12.83
N SER A 69 4.53 20.12 -14.05
CA SER A 69 4.74 21.52 -14.41
C SER A 69 3.56 22.44 -14.07
N VAL A 70 2.32 21.94 -14.12
CA VAL A 70 1.11 22.76 -13.89
C VAL A 70 0.62 22.65 -12.45
N HIS A 71 0.85 21.52 -11.79
CA HIS A 71 0.33 21.28 -10.45
C HIS A 71 1.41 21.07 -9.40
N GLU A 72 2.68 21.04 -9.80
CA GLU A 72 3.82 20.73 -8.91
C GLU A 72 3.61 19.41 -8.15
N ILE A 73 2.85 18.48 -8.74
CA ILE A 73 2.59 17.16 -8.16
C ILE A 73 3.15 16.08 -9.06
N THR A 74 3.76 15.08 -8.45
CA THR A 74 4.04 13.82 -9.11
C THR A 74 2.78 12.93 -9.07
N PRO A 75 2.70 11.89 -9.92
CA PRO A 75 1.67 10.87 -9.78
C PRO A 75 1.59 10.28 -8.37
N ALA A 76 2.72 10.22 -7.64
CA ALA A 76 2.76 9.78 -6.25
C ALA A 76 2.12 10.79 -5.28
N ASP A 77 2.24 12.09 -5.56
CA ASP A 77 1.67 13.16 -4.72
C ASP A 77 0.16 13.31 -4.90
N VAL A 78 -0.38 12.96 -6.07
CA VAL A 78 -1.85 12.84 -6.26
C VAL A 78 -2.44 11.87 -5.22
N HIS A 79 -1.66 10.88 -4.78
CA HIS A 79 -2.09 9.91 -3.75
C HIS A 79 -2.29 10.58 -2.38
N LEU A 80 -1.64 11.70 -2.10
CA LEU A 80 -1.72 12.44 -0.83
C LEU A 80 -2.98 13.31 -0.76
N ILE A 81 -3.33 13.96 -1.86
CA ILE A 81 -4.37 15.00 -1.86
C ILE A 81 -5.77 14.41 -2.04
N PHE A 82 -5.94 13.42 -2.91
CA PHE A 82 -7.28 12.98 -3.35
C PHE A 82 -7.69 11.58 -2.85
N HIS A 83 -6.90 10.95 -1.99
CA HIS A 83 -7.08 9.53 -1.63
C HIS A 83 -7.14 8.57 -2.85
N LEU A 84 -6.74 9.06 -4.02
CA LEU A 84 -6.78 8.38 -5.30
C LEU A 84 -5.36 8.10 -5.73
N CYS A 85 -5.04 6.81 -5.85
CA CYS A 85 -3.79 6.34 -6.36
C CYS A 85 -3.86 6.23 -7.88
N ILE A 86 -3.14 7.10 -8.59
CA ILE A 86 -2.89 6.91 -10.02
C ILE A 86 -1.87 5.79 -10.14
N MET A 87 -2.27 4.67 -10.75
CA MET A 87 -1.38 3.58 -11.10
C MET A 87 -1.45 3.28 -12.60
N PHE A 88 -0.33 2.84 -13.15
CA PHE A 88 -0.22 2.32 -14.50
C PHE A 88 -0.44 0.81 -14.47
N LEU A 89 -1.52 0.36 -15.08
CA LEU A 89 -1.81 -1.05 -15.35
C LEU A 89 -1.26 -1.41 -16.73
N CYS A 90 -0.20 -2.21 -16.76
CA CYS A 90 0.33 -2.76 -18.00
C CYS A 90 -0.63 -3.81 -18.58
N ASP A 91 -0.63 -4.00 -19.90
CA ASP A 91 -1.39 -5.06 -20.55
C ASP A 91 -0.99 -6.47 -20.07
N CYS A 92 0.21 -6.66 -19.51
CA CYS A 92 0.59 -7.90 -18.82
C CYS A 92 -0.05 -8.09 -17.43
N GLY A 93 -0.93 -7.18 -17.01
CA GLY A 93 -1.66 -7.23 -15.75
C GLY A 93 -0.91 -6.63 -14.55
N HIS A 94 0.34 -6.21 -14.73
CA HIS A 94 1.13 -5.61 -13.66
C HIS A 94 0.70 -4.16 -13.38
N LYS A 95 0.47 -3.85 -12.10
CA LYS A 95 0.19 -2.49 -11.62
C LYS A 95 1.46 -1.85 -11.08
N SER A 96 1.80 -0.65 -11.54
CA SER A 96 2.97 0.10 -11.09
C SER A 96 2.63 1.58 -10.85
N ALA A 97 3.29 2.20 -9.86
CA ALA A 97 3.18 3.64 -9.63
C ALA A 97 4.03 4.48 -10.62
N SER A 98 4.88 3.83 -11.41
CA SER A 98 5.75 4.47 -12.40
C SER A 98 5.85 3.66 -13.69
N ASN A 99 6.38 4.29 -14.74
CA ASN A 99 6.64 3.63 -16.02
C ASN A 99 7.87 2.71 -16.02
N THR A 100 8.51 2.43 -14.87
CA THR A 100 9.75 1.65 -14.84
C THR A 100 9.55 0.20 -15.28
N HIS A 101 8.40 -0.40 -14.95
CA HIS A 101 8.04 -1.76 -15.36
C HIS A 101 8.12 -1.96 -16.88
N TYR A 102 7.76 -0.93 -17.66
CA TYR A 102 7.95 -0.94 -19.11
C TYR A 102 9.41 -1.15 -19.48
N LYS A 103 10.28 -0.31 -18.92
CA LYS A 103 11.69 -0.22 -19.30
C LYS A 103 12.47 -1.46 -18.91
N SER A 104 12.14 -2.07 -17.77
CA SER A 104 12.95 -3.13 -17.19
C SER A 104 12.41 -4.54 -17.41
N GLN A 105 11.10 -4.74 -17.65
CA GLN A 105 10.49 -6.07 -17.48
C GLN A 105 9.51 -6.53 -18.56
N CYS A 106 8.60 -5.67 -19.04
CA CYS A 106 7.45 -6.19 -19.81
C CYS A 106 7.53 -5.95 -21.33
N GLY A 107 8.36 -5.03 -21.85
CA GLY A 107 8.52 -4.77 -23.30
C GLY A 107 7.27 -4.23 -24.02
N LEU A 108 6.08 -4.44 -23.43
CA LEU A 108 4.78 -3.93 -23.86
C LEU A 108 4.66 -2.44 -23.55
N ARG A 109 4.39 -1.63 -24.57
CA ARG A 109 4.26 -0.16 -24.46
C ARG A 109 2.89 0.33 -23.99
N ASN A 110 1.96 -0.58 -23.74
CA ASN A 110 0.59 -0.23 -23.43
C ASN A 110 0.35 -0.23 -21.92
N PHE A 111 0.02 0.95 -21.41
CA PHE A 111 -0.41 1.16 -20.03
C PHE A 111 -1.80 1.79 -20.01
N LYS A 112 -2.62 1.36 -19.06
CA LYS A 112 -3.88 1.99 -18.72
C LYS A 112 -3.68 2.72 -17.40
N ILE A 113 -4.10 3.98 -17.32
CA ILE A 113 -4.20 4.63 -16.02
C ILE A 113 -5.42 4.03 -15.31
N ILE A 114 -5.19 3.49 -14.13
CA ILE A 114 -6.23 3.07 -13.21
C ILE A 114 -6.19 3.97 -11.98
N HIS A 115 -7.37 4.25 -11.46
CA HIS A 115 -7.54 4.97 -10.20
C HIS A 115 -7.87 3.94 -9.14
N GLU A 116 -6.95 3.71 -8.22
CA GLU A 116 -7.15 2.79 -7.10
C GLU A 116 -7.32 3.62 -5.83
N LYS A 117 -8.38 3.37 -5.05
CA LYS A 117 -8.52 4.02 -3.75
C LYS A 117 -7.47 3.41 -2.84
N LYS A 118 -6.39 4.14 -2.54
CA LYS A 118 -5.44 3.71 -1.51
C LYS A 118 -6.08 3.97 -0.16
N PHE A 119 -6.44 2.89 0.52
CA PHE A 119 -6.96 2.98 1.88
C PHE A 119 -5.86 3.57 2.77
N ARG A 120 -6.15 4.72 3.39
CA ARG A 120 -5.29 5.31 4.39
C ARG A 120 -5.98 5.19 5.72
N VAL A 121 -5.25 4.63 6.67
CA VAL A 121 -5.73 4.41 8.02
C VAL A 121 -5.38 5.63 8.85
N LYS A 122 -6.40 6.31 9.41
CA LYS A 122 -6.21 7.42 10.34
C LYS A 122 -5.68 6.87 11.66
N CYS A 123 -4.65 7.50 12.21
CA CYS A 123 -4.17 7.20 13.56
C CYS A 123 -5.28 7.42 14.58
N ILE A 124 -5.39 6.52 15.55
CA ILE A 124 -6.36 6.65 16.65
C ILE A 124 -5.99 7.77 17.63
N GLN A 125 -4.72 8.19 17.67
CA GLN A 125 -4.21 9.18 18.62
C GLN A 125 -3.85 10.54 17.98
N CYS A 126 -3.87 10.66 16.65
CA CYS A 126 -3.63 11.93 15.96
C CYS A 126 -4.27 11.97 14.56
N GLU A 127 -4.06 13.05 13.81
CA GLU A 127 -4.65 13.22 12.48
C GLU A 127 -3.84 12.57 11.34
N SER A 128 -2.70 11.95 11.67
CA SER A 128 -1.85 11.27 10.70
C SER A 128 -2.61 10.16 9.96
N ARG A 129 -2.38 10.05 8.65
CA ARG A 129 -3.02 9.03 7.78
C ARG A 129 -1.97 8.18 7.09
N LEU A 130 -1.92 6.91 7.45
CA LEU A 130 -0.85 5.99 7.04
C LEU A 130 -1.35 5.05 5.94
N SER A 131 -0.51 4.85 4.92
CA SER A 131 -0.85 4.07 3.73
C SER A 131 -0.49 2.58 3.82
N THR A 132 0.23 2.17 4.87
CA THR A 132 0.68 0.79 5.07
C THR A 132 0.56 0.38 6.53
N THR A 133 0.33 -0.92 6.77
CA THR A 133 0.25 -1.55 8.09
C THR A 133 1.54 -1.31 8.86
N SER A 134 2.68 -1.57 8.21
CA SER A 134 4.00 -1.34 8.81
C SER A 134 4.21 0.13 9.19
N GLY A 135 3.81 1.06 8.31
CA GLY A 135 3.90 2.50 8.60
C GLY A 135 3.00 2.92 9.75
N TYR A 136 1.81 2.34 9.86
CA TYR A 136 0.88 2.56 10.97
C TYR A 136 1.47 2.10 12.31
N THR A 137 1.98 0.86 12.37
CA THR A 137 2.58 0.33 13.61
C THR A 137 3.83 1.12 14.02
N GLN A 138 4.71 1.47 13.08
CA GLN A 138 5.89 2.29 13.38
C GLN A 138 5.52 3.70 13.85
N HIS A 139 4.46 4.30 13.28
CA HIS A 139 3.98 5.60 13.71
C HIS A 139 3.49 5.58 15.16
N LEU A 140 2.72 4.56 15.56
CA LEU A 140 2.31 4.42 16.97
C LEU A 140 3.52 4.33 17.91
N ILE A 141 4.53 3.55 17.53
CA ILE A 141 5.73 3.36 18.38
C ILE A 141 6.52 4.66 18.47
N ARG A 142 6.80 5.31 17.34
CA ARG A 142 7.72 6.47 17.28
C ARG A 142 7.08 7.79 17.70
N THR A 143 5.79 7.98 17.43
CA THR A 143 5.10 9.25 17.67
C THR A 143 4.32 9.24 18.99
N HIS A 144 3.84 8.06 19.40
CA HIS A 144 2.92 7.93 20.54
C HIS A 144 3.45 7.01 21.64
N SER A 145 4.68 6.49 21.51
CA SER A 145 5.30 5.53 22.45
C SER A 145 4.37 4.36 22.80
N THR A 146 3.55 3.95 21.82
CA THR A 146 2.47 2.98 22.02
C THR A 146 2.48 1.90 20.94
N SER A 147 1.66 0.87 21.11
CA SER A 147 1.55 -0.25 20.17
C SER A 147 0.10 -0.62 19.89
N LEU A 148 -0.12 -1.45 18.87
CA LEU A 148 -1.44 -2.00 18.58
C LEU A 148 -2.02 -2.70 19.83
N ARG A 149 -1.23 -3.57 20.46
CA ARG A 149 -1.59 -4.29 21.69
C ARG A 149 -1.92 -3.34 22.84
N LYS A 150 -1.08 -2.33 23.10
CA LYS A 150 -1.30 -1.35 24.20
C LYS A 150 -2.59 -0.55 24.03
N ASN A 151 -3.07 -0.35 22.80
CA ASN A 151 -4.33 0.36 22.53
C ASN A 151 -5.55 -0.58 22.40
N GLY A 152 -5.37 -1.89 22.59
CA GLY A 152 -6.45 -2.87 22.36
C GLY A 152 -6.96 -2.85 20.92
N ILE A 153 -6.10 -2.59 19.95
CA ILE A 153 -6.45 -2.57 18.51
C ILE A 153 -5.70 -3.66 17.75
N HIS A 154 -6.32 -4.15 16.68
CA HIS A 154 -5.68 -4.99 15.68
C HIS A 154 -6.01 -4.48 14.27
N LEU A 155 -5.14 -4.81 13.32
CA LEU A 155 -5.34 -4.49 11.91
C LEU A 155 -5.94 -5.74 11.24
N LEU A 156 -7.20 -5.66 10.81
CA LEU A 156 -7.88 -6.76 10.12
C LEU A 156 -7.59 -6.68 8.62
N CYS A 157 -6.89 -7.68 8.07
CA CYS A 157 -6.70 -7.80 6.63
C CYS A 157 -8.02 -8.18 5.94
N ALA A 158 -8.18 -7.80 4.67
CA ALA A 158 -9.33 -8.20 3.84
C ALA A 158 -9.52 -9.74 3.76
N CYS A 159 -8.46 -10.53 3.98
CA CYS A 159 -8.56 -12.00 4.06
C CYS A 159 -9.08 -12.53 5.41
N GLY A 160 -9.36 -11.66 6.38
CA GLY A 160 -9.86 -12.00 7.72
C GLY A 160 -8.78 -12.20 8.79
N VAL A 161 -7.50 -12.14 8.44
CA VAL A 161 -6.40 -12.28 9.41
C VAL A 161 -6.27 -11.03 10.27
N LYS A 162 -6.24 -11.21 11.60
CA LYS A 162 -5.96 -10.17 12.58
C LYS A 162 -4.46 -10.00 12.77
N ILE A 163 -3.96 -8.77 12.59
CA ILE A 163 -2.55 -8.41 12.74
C ILE A 163 -2.41 -7.59 14.02
N VAL A 164 -1.61 -8.10 14.96
CA VAL A 164 -1.40 -7.49 16.29
C VAL A 164 -0.02 -6.85 16.46
N SER A 165 0.88 -7.03 15.49
CA SER A 165 2.27 -6.53 15.56
C SER A 165 2.85 -6.22 14.17
N SER A 166 3.97 -5.50 14.12
CA SER A 166 4.72 -5.24 12.88
C SER A 166 5.26 -6.52 12.26
N ASP A 167 5.72 -7.48 13.08
CA ASP A 167 6.25 -8.75 12.61
C ASP A 167 5.18 -9.64 12.00
N SER A 168 4.01 -9.76 12.66
CA SER A 168 2.87 -10.49 12.09
C SER A 168 2.42 -9.85 10.77
N ALA A 169 2.44 -8.52 10.66
CA ALA A 169 2.15 -7.82 9.41
C ALA A 169 3.17 -8.20 8.31
N ARG A 170 4.47 -8.20 8.65
CA ARG A 170 5.55 -8.52 7.71
C ARG A 170 5.46 -9.96 7.20
N VAL A 171 5.19 -10.92 8.09
CA VAL A 171 5.00 -12.33 7.71
C VAL A 171 3.76 -12.48 6.83
N HIS A 172 2.64 -11.89 7.24
CA HIS A 172 1.39 -11.95 6.50
C HIS A 172 1.51 -11.39 5.08
N MET A 173 2.19 -10.24 4.90
CA MET A 173 2.41 -9.60 3.60
C MET A 173 3.26 -10.43 2.62
N LYS A 174 3.99 -11.45 3.08
CA LYS A 174 4.69 -12.39 2.19
C LYS A 174 3.74 -13.41 1.56
N ILE A 175 2.60 -13.67 2.20
CA ILE A 175 1.66 -14.74 1.84
C ILE A 175 0.38 -14.15 1.22
N CYS A 176 -0.06 -13.00 1.70
CA CYS A 176 -1.27 -12.32 1.26
C CYS A 176 -0.95 -11.25 0.21
N GLU A 177 -1.58 -11.36 -0.95
CA GLU A 177 -1.48 -10.36 -2.02
C GLU A 177 -2.28 -9.09 -1.70
N ASP A 178 -3.30 -9.20 -0.84
CA ASP A 178 -4.11 -8.08 -0.39
C ASP A 178 -3.36 -7.26 0.67
N ARG A 179 -3.15 -5.97 0.34
CA ARG A 179 -2.49 -5.00 1.21
C ARG A 179 -3.48 -4.06 1.90
N HIS A 180 -4.75 -4.42 1.89
CA HIS A 180 -5.81 -3.67 2.54
C HIS A 180 -6.03 -4.17 3.96
N PHE A 181 -6.13 -3.23 4.89
CA PHE A 181 -6.36 -3.51 6.30
C PHE A 181 -7.26 -2.42 6.89
N ILE A 182 -8.13 -2.80 7.82
CA ILE A 182 -8.93 -1.88 8.62
C ILE A 182 -8.48 -1.94 10.08
N ILE A 183 -8.67 -0.87 10.84
CA ILE A 183 -8.49 -0.91 12.30
C ILE A 183 -9.77 -1.46 12.91
N GLU A 184 -9.62 -2.44 13.78
CA GLU A 184 -10.68 -2.92 14.65
C GLU A 184 -10.21 -2.79 16.10
N LYS A 185 -11.10 -2.33 16.97
CA LYS A 185 -10.85 -2.17 18.41
C LYS A 185 -11.52 -3.35 19.11
N ASN A 186 -10.79 -4.03 19.99
CA ASN A 186 -11.34 -5.07 20.86
C ASN A 186 -12.33 -4.49 21.87
#